data_AF-A0A1T1BTK1-F1
#
_entry.id   AF-A0A1T1BTK1-F1
#
_cell.length_a   1.000
_cell.length_b   1.000
_cell.length_c   1.000
_cell.angle_alpha   90.00
_cell.angle_beta   90.00
_cell.angle_gamma   90.00
#
_symmetry.space_group_name_H-M   'P 1'
#
loop_
_entity.id
_entity.type
_entity.pdbx_description
1 polymer ?
#
loop_
_entity_poly.entity_id
_entity_poly.type
_entity_poly.pdbx_seq_one_letter_code
_entity_poly.pdbx_strand_id
1 'polypeptide(L)' 'MSRISRLQNIDGLINALTIAKNQCSLSENDVNLLNDAIAKLNRLRKKKGLTDKNYKSEVSDIIALLIRFFNLML' A
#
# COMPACT_ATOMS: atom_id res chain seq x y z
N MET A 1 -2.45 -1.47 18.10
CA MET A 1 -2.73 -0.17 17.46
C MET A 1 -4.24 0.07 17.43
N SER A 2 -4.71 1.30 17.68
CA SER A 2 -6.14 1.60 17.61
C SER A 2 -6.68 1.49 16.18
N ARG A 3 -7.99 1.30 16.02
CA ARG A 3 -8.64 1.30 14.70
C ARG A 3 -8.44 2.64 13.97
N ILE A 4 -8.54 3.76 14.69
CA ILE A 4 -8.40 5.12 14.13
C ILE A 4 -6.97 5.30 13.60
N SER A 5 -5.97 5.00 14.42
CA SER A 5 -4.56 5.14 14.03
C SER A 5 -4.22 4.26 12.82
N ARG A 6 -4.78 3.04 12.76
CA ARG A 6 -4.61 2.17 11.59
C ARG A 6 -5.20 2.78 10.32
N LEU A 7 -6.40 3.36 10.39
CA LEU A 7 -7.04 4.00 9.24
C LEU A 7 -6.23 5.22 8.78
N GLN A 8 -5.80 6.07 9.70
CA GLN A 8 -4.95 7.23 9.40
C GLN A 8 -3.65 6.82 8.70
N ASN A 9 -2.99 5.76 9.18
CA ASN A 9 -1.78 5.25 8.54
C ASN A 9 -2.04 4.72 7.11
N ILE A 10 -3.15 4.00 6.91
CA ILE A 10 -3.52 3.48 5.59
C ILE A 10 -3.85 4.63 4.64
N ASP A 11 -4.63 5.62 5.06
CA ASP A 11 -4.99 6.78 4.25
C ASP A 11 -3.76 7.63 3.91
N GLY A 12 -2.86 7.83 4.87
CA GLY A 12 -1.58 8.51 4.64
C GLY A 12 -0.72 7.81 3.59
N LEU A 13 -0.64 6.48 3.64
CA LEU A 13 0.11 5.69 2.66
C LEU A 13 -0.54 5.74 1.27
N ILE A 14 -1.88 5.62 1.18
CA ILE A 14 -2.60 5.77 -0.10
C ILE A 14 -2.30 7.12 -0.74
N ASN A 15 -2.30 8.20 0.07
CA ASN A 15 -2.00 9.54 -0.42
C ASN A 15 -0.55 9.64 -0.95
N ALA A 16 0.42 9.14 -0.18
CA ALA A 16 1.83 9.14 -0.59
C ALA A 16 2.07 8.38 -1.90
N LEU A 17 1.47 7.18 -2.05
CA LEU A 17 1.60 6.39 -3.29
C LEU A 17 0.90 7.06 -4.48
N THR A 18 -0.21 7.74 -4.25
CA THR A 18 -0.91 8.50 -5.31
C THR A 18 -0.06 9.68 -5.79
N ILE A 19 0.59 10.39 -4.87
CA ILE A 19 1.52 11.47 -5.19
C ILE A 19 2.71 10.93 -6.01
N ALA A 20 3.34 9.84 -5.56
CA ALA A 20 4.45 9.21 -6.27
C ALA A 20 4.05 8.79 -7.69
N LYS A 21 2.86 8.21 -7.85
CA LYS A 21 2.32 7.83 -9.16
C LYS A 21 2.15 9.02 -10.12
N ASN A 22 1.76 10.18 -9.60
CA ASN A 22 1.46 11.35 -10.41
C ASN A 22 2.68 12.24 -10.70
N GLN A 23 3.72 12.17 -9.87
CA GLN A 23 4.90 13.05 -9.96
C GLN A 23 6.12 12.40 -10.62
N CYS A 24 6.18 11.06 -10.68
CA CYS A 24 7.30 10.35 -11.29
C CYS A 24 6.97 9.93 -12.74
N SER A 25 7.95 10.05 -13.64
CA SER A 25 7.91 9.38 -14.94
C SER A 25 8.12 7.88 -14.73
N LEU A 26 7.03 7.17 -14.45
CA LEU A 26 7.03 5.75 -14.12
C LEU A 26 6.90 4.89 -15.38
N SER A 27 7.54 3.72 -15.35
CA SER A 27 7.23 2.69 -16.34
C SER A 27 5.80 2.15 -16.14
N GLU A 28 5.23 1.51 -17.16
CA GLU A 28 3.92 0.86 -17.03
C GLU A 28 3.93 -0.18 -15.90
N ASN A 29 5.03 -0.92 -15.74
CA ASN A 29 5.19 -1.90 -14.68
C ASN A 29 5.17 -1.25 -13.29
N ASP A 30 5.83 -0.10 -13.12
CA ASP A 30 5.84 0.64 -11.86
C ASP A 30 4.45 1.18 -11.52
N VAL A 31 3.73 1.71 -12.52
CA VAL A 31 2.34 2.14 -12.37
C VAL A 31 1.46 0.98 -11.92
N ASN A 32 1.64 -0.22 -12.49
CA ASN A 32 0.88 -1.41 -12.12
C ASN A 32 1.17 -1.84 -10.67
N LEU A 33 2.45 -1.86 -10.25
CA LEU A 33 2.84 -2.17 -8.86
C LEU A 33 2.21 -1.19 -7.85
N LEU A 34 2.21 0.10 -8.16
CA LEU A 34 1.58 1.12 -7.31
C LEU A 34 0.06 0.97 -7.26
N ASN A 35 -0.60 0.69 -8.39
CA ASN A 35 -2.04 0.47 -8.44
C ASN A 35 -2.45 -0.76 -7.62
N ASP A 36 -1.69 -1.85 -7.70
CA ASP A 36 -1.94 -3.06 -6.91
C ASP A 36 -1.77 -2.80 -5.40
N ALA A 37 -0.73 -2.04 -5.01
CA ALA A 37 -0.50 -1.66 -3.63
C ALA A 37 -1.66 -0.80 -3.09
N ILE A 38 -2.12 0.20 -3.86
CA ILE A 38 -3.26 1.05 -3.51
C ILE A 38 -4.56 0.23 -3.42
N ALA A 39 -4.77 -0.74 -4.32
CA ALA A 39 -5.93 -1.61 -4.27
C ALA A 39 -5.95 -2.48 -3.00
N LYS A 40 -4.81 -3.07 -2.61
CA LYS A 40 -4.69 -3.82 -1.35
C LYS A 40 -4.90 -2.94 -0.12
N LEU A 41 -4.35 -1.73 -0.10
CA LEU A 41 -4.58 -0.76 0.99
C LEU A 41 -6.06 -0.39 1.13
N ASN A 42 -6.75 -0.13 0.02
CA ASN A 42 -8.19 0.16 0.02
C ASN A 42 -9.03 -1.01 0.55
N ARG A 43 -8.65 -2.26 0.24
CA ARG A 43 -9.29 -3.46 0.80
C ARG A 43 -9.04 -3.55 2.31
N LEU A 44 -7.78 -3.37 2.75
CA LEU A 44 -7.39 -3.42 4.15
C LEU A 44 -8.10 -2.35 4.99
N ARG A 45 -8.27 -1.14 4.44
CA ARG A 45 -8.99 -0.01 5.07
C ARG A 45 -10.43 -0.37 5.44
N LYS A 46 -11.14 -1.07 4.56
CA LYS A 46 -12.56 -1.42 4.74
C LYS A 46 -12.76 -2.64 5.65
N LYS A 47 -11.74 -3.47 5.81
CA LYS A 47 -11.83 -4.77 6.49
C LYS A 47 -12.01 -4.60 8.00
N LYS A 48 -13.01 -5.29 8.55
CA LYS A 48 -13.36 -5.32 9.99
C LYS A 48 -12.94 -6.67 10.57
N GLY A 49 -12.80 -6.75 11.89
CA GLY A 49 -12.52 -8.03 12.57
C GLY A 49 -11.20 -8.71 12.19
N LEU A 50 -10.17 -7.94 11.83
CA LEU A 50 -8.84 -8.51 11.62
C LEU A 50 -8.22 -8.94 12.94
N THR A 51 -7.69 -10.16 12.94
CA THR A 51 -6.67 -10.58 13.90
C THR A 51 -5.34 -9.92 13.56
N ASP A 52 -4.44 -9.82 14.54
CA ASP A 52 -3.09 -9.28 14.32
C ASP A 52 -2.31 -10.08 13.27
N LYS A 53 -2.48 -11.41 13.24
CA LYS A 53 -1.87 -12.27 12.22
C LYS A 53 -2.35 -11.92 10.82
N ASN A 54 -3.66 -11.76 10.64
CA ASN A 54 -4.23 -11.40 9.34
C ASN A 54 -3.77 -10.00 8.92
N TYR A 55 -3.70 -9.05 9.86
CA TYR A 55 -3.23 -7.71 9.58
C TYR A 55 -1.77 -7.70 9.12
N LYS A 56 -0.89 -8.42 9.82
CA LYS A 56 0.52 -8.56 9.44
C LYS A 56 0.69 -9.19 8.05
N SER A 57 -0.09 -10.22 7.73
CA SER A 57 -0.05 -10.86 6.41
C SER A 57 -0.43 -9.89 5.30
N GLU A 58 -1.51 -9.14 5.46
CA GLU A 58 -1.95 -8.15 4.46
C GLU A 58 -0.92 -7.02 4.28
N VAL A 59 -0.30 -6.58 5.38
CA VAL A 59 0.78 -5.58 5.35
C VAL A 59 2.02 -6.14 4.64
N SER A 60 2.38 -7.40 4.88
CA SER A 60 3.52 -8.05 4.22
C SER A 60 3.34 -8.10 2.69
N ASP A 61 2.14 -8.41 2.21
CA ASP A 61 1.82 -8.39 0.78
C ASP A 61 1.99 -6.99 0.16
N ILE A 62 1.55 -5.95 0.87
CA ILE A 62 1.70 -4.55 0.43
C ILE A 62 3.18 -4.17 0.38
N ILE A 63 3.94 -4.52 1.42
CA ILE A 63 5.39 -4.27 1.47
C ILE A 63 6.12 -4.97 0.33
N ALA A 64 5.75 -6.20 -0.02
CA ALA A 64 6.36 -6.90 -1.14
C ALA A 64 6.18 -6.18 -2.49
N LEU A 65 5.01 -5.57 -2.73
CA LEU A 65 4.77 -4.75 -3.92
C LEU A 65 5.62 -3.47 -3.91
N LEU A 66 5.72 -2.82 -2.76
CA LEU A 66 6.54 -1.61 -2.60
C LEU A 66 8.03 -1.90 -2.77
N ILE A 67 8.53 -3.02 -2.23
CA ILE A 67 9.91 -3.46 -2.43
C ILE A 67 10.20 -3.68 -3.92
N ARG A 68 9.28 -4.32 -4.66
CA ARG A 68 9.44 -4.49 -6.11
C ARG A 68 9.49 -3.16 -6.85
N PHE A 69 8.64 -2.21 -6.47
CA PHE A 69 8.65 -0.85 -7.02
C PHE A 69 9.98 -0.13 -6.75
N PHE A 70 10.49 -0.16 -5.52
CA PHE A 70 11.75 0.52 -5.17
C PHE A 70 13.00 -0.21 -5.70
N ASN A 71 12.98 -1.53 -5.81
CA ASN A 71 14.11 -2.30 -6.36
C ASN A 71 14.25 -2.18 -7.88
N LEU A 72 13.21 -1.75 -8.60
CA LEU A 72 13.28 -1.40 -10.02
C LEU A 72 13.85 0.01 -10.26
N MET A 73 14.03 0.79 -9.19
CA MET A 73 14.50 2.18 -9.22
C MET A 73 16.00 2.32 -8.88
N LEU A 74 16.71 1.20 -8.63
CA LEU A 74 18.16 1.09 -8.44
C LEU A 74 18.81 0.33 -9.60
#